data_AF-A0A8H9R2J2-F1
#
_entry.id   AF-A0A8H9R2J2-F1
#
_cell.length_a   1.000
_cell.length_b   1.000
_cell.length_c   1.000
_cell.angle_alpha   90.00
_cell.angle_beta   90.00
_cell.angle_gamma   90.00
#
_symmetry.space_group_name_H-M   'P 1'
#
loop_
_entity.id
_entity.type
_entity.pdbx_description
1 polymer ?
#
loop_
_entity_poly.entity_id
_entity_poly.type
_entity_poly.pdbx_seq_one_letter_code
_entity_poly.pdbx_strand_id
1 'polypeptide(L)'
;PLPNKLPNNENITIPDTTSIEGNQATPRYIRNNNIDIDSNSNSKEFNADMYEKCTSLVDVRNKVKELLKAARVKSSWIKNKVLTKLSENYRNITVKFLESYINTVIENTRNTYYSNYRKYIKNNANNRALPNFTERNYSKDYWKYLEENLCFN
;
A
#
# COMPACT_ATOMS: atom_id res chain seq x y z
N PRO A 1 45.10 -16.50 -24.98
CA PRO A 1 44.57 -15.78 -26.17
C PRO A 1 43.04 -15.70 -26.13
N LEU A 2 42.50 -14.49 -25.91
CA LEU A 2 41.09 -14.18 -26.17
C LEU A 2 40.83 -14.17 -27.68
N PRO A 3 39.61 -14.52 -28.11
CA PRO A 3 38.99 -13.92 -29.27
C PRO A 3 37.92 -12.91 -28.83
N ASN A 4 38.21 -11.63 -29.09
CA ASN A 4 37.22 -10.57 -29.22
C ASN A 4 36.32 -10.83 -30.43
N LYS A 5 35.00 -10.75 -30.27
CA LYS A 5 34.11 -10.08 -31.25
C LYS A 5 32.72 -9.80 -30.65
N LEU A 6 32.41 -8.52 -30.42
CA LEU A 6 31.04 -8.03 -30.29
C LEU A 6 30.29 -8.16 -31.62
N PRO A 7 28.96 -8.34 -31.60
CA PRO A 7 28.09 -7.83 -32.63
C PRO A 7 27.38 -6.55 -32.15
N ASN A 8 27.71 -5.44 -32.80
CA ASN A 8 26.80 -4.31 -32.98
C ASN A 8 25.77 -4.68 -34.05
N ASN A 9 24.48 -4.45 -33.82
CA ASN A 9 23.69 -3.59 -34.70
C ASN A 9 22.34 -3.23 -34.07
N GLU A 10 21.97 -2.00 -34.36
CA GLU A 10 20.78 -1.28 -33.97
C GLU A 10 19.56 -1.79 -34.75
N ASN A 11 18.43 -1.96 -34.07
CA ASN A 11 17.13 -1.52 -34.57
C ASN A 11 16.09 -1.54 -33.42
N ILE A 12 16.00 -0.42 -32.70
CA ILE A 12 14.91 -0.17 -31.76
C ILE A 12 13.79 0.49 -32.57
N THR A 13 12.78 -0.29 -32.95
CA THR A 13 11.55 0.24 -33.52
C THR A 13 10.71 0.84 -32.40
N ILE A 14 10.67 2.16 -32.31
CA ILE A 14 9.68 2.92 -31.54
C ILE A 14 8.46 3.12 -32.45
N PRO A 15 7.23 2.75 -32.06
CA PRO A 15 6.04 3.30 -32.68
C PRO A 15 5.62 4.56 -31.91
N ASP A 16 5.77 5.70 -32.57
CA ASP A 16 5.25 6.99 -32.12
C ASP A 16 3.76 7.16 -32.45
N THR A 17 3.15 8.02 -31.65
CA THR A 17 1.90 8.78 -31.86
C THR A 17 0.55 8.11 -31.50
N THR A 18 -0.02 8.59 -30.40
CA THR A 18 -1.36 9.21 -30.46
C THR A 18 -1.34 10.45 -29.59
N SER A 19 -1.27 11.59 -30.27
CA SER A 19 -1.50 12.91 -29.69
C SER A 19 -2.98 13.04 -29.35
N ILE A 20 -3.30 13.50 -28.13
CA ILE A 20 -4.59 14.13 -27.83
C ILE A 20 -4.27 15.39 -27.04
N GLU A 21 -3.86 16.42 -27.76
CA GLU A 21 -4.00 17.79 -27.29
C GLU A 21 -5.43 18.22 -27.59
N GLY A 22 -6.21 18.42 -26.53
CA GLY A 22 -7.61 18.78 -26.60
C GLY A 22 -8.08 19.23 -25.22
N ASN A 23 -7.77 20.49 -24.91
CA ASN A 23 -8.32 21.20 -23.76
C ASN A 23 -9.86 21.08 -23.75
N GLN A 24 -10.45 20.69 -22.61
CA GLN A 24 -11.52 21.42 -21.91
C GLN A 24 -12.17 20.60 -20.78
N ALA A 25 -12.12 21.19 -19.58
CA ALA A 25 -13.02 21.04 -18.43
C ALA A 25 -13.45 19.63 -17.98
N THR A 26 -12.98 19.21 -16.80
CA THR A 26 -13.68 18.25 -15.93
C THR A 26 -14.96 18.88 -15.33
N PRO A 27 -16.14 18.29 -15.59
CA PRO A 27 -17.13 18.06 -14.53
C PRO A 27 -17.78 16.66 -14.69
N ARG A 28 -18.45 16.01 -13.74
CA ARG A 28 -19.08 16.36 -12.47
C ARG A 28 -19.27 15.02 -11.74
N TYR A 29 -19.00 14.96 -10.44
CA TYR A 29 -19.66 13.97 -9.59
C TYR A 29 -21.17 14.20 -9.68
N ILE A 30 -21.97 13.13 -9.81
CA ILE A 30 -23.27 12.90 -9.15
C ILE A 30 -23.87 11.60 -9.69
N ARG A 31 -24.14 10.63 -8.79
CA ARG A 31 -25.37 9.81 -8.84
C ARG A 31 -25.69 9.19 -7.47
N ASN A 32 -26.43 9.98 -6.69
CA ASN A 32 -27.60 9.67 -5.87
C ASN A 32 -27.80 8.23 -5.36
N ASN A 33 -27.72 8.07 -4.03
CA ASN A 33 -28.72 7.35 -3.25
C ASN A 33 -29.12 8.25 -2.09
N ASN A 34 -30.43 8.39 -1.89
CA ASN A 34 -31.10 9.45 -1.13
C ASN A 34 -30.68 9.46 0.35
N ILE A 35 -30.08 10.58 0.78
CA ILE A 35 -29.93 10.91 2.20
C ILE A 35 -30.91 12.05 2.46
N ASP A 36 -32.13 11.68 2.88
CA ASP A 36 -33.04 12.61 3.52
C ASP A 36 -32.63 12.70 4.99
N ILE A 37 -31.86 13.74 5.31
CA ILE A 37 -31.66 14.18 6.68
C ILE A 37 -32.32 15.53 6.72
N ASP A 38 -33.51 15.58 7.30
CA ASP A 38 -34.12 16.76 7.91
C ASP A 38 -33.07 17.85 8.14
N SER A 39 -33.19 18.89 7.33
CA SER A 39 -32.21 19.93 7.13
C SER A 39 -32.16 20.85 8.35
N ASN A 40 -31.37 20.46 9.34
CA ASN A 40 -30.72 21.40 10.26
C ASN A 40 -29.20 21.22 10.23
N SER A 41 -28.63 21.19 9.02
CA SER A 41 -27.17 21.24 8.87
C SER A 41 -26.76 22.69 8.71
N ASN A 42 -26.44 23.34 9.83
CA ASN A 42 -25.42 24.38 9.82
C ASN A 42 -24.07 23.73 9.45
N SER A 43 -23.93 23.12 8.26
CA SER A 43 -22.63 22.71 7.75
C SER A 43 -21.92 23.98 7.34
N LYS A 44 -21.29 24.64 8.30
CA LYS A 44 -20.23 25.60 8.01
C LYS A 44 -19.27 24.91 7.05
N GLU A 45 -19.16 25.44 5.84
CA GLU A 45 -18.27 24.93 4.82
C GLU A 45 -16.86 24.80 5.41
N PHE A 46 -16.21 23.67 5.16
CA PHE A 46 -14.89 23.41 5.72
C PHE A 46 -13.88 24.41 5.15
N ASN A 47 -13.51 25.41 5.95
CA ASN A 47 -12.47 26.36 5.59
C ASN A 47 -11.12 25.90 6.16
N ALA A 48 -10.28 25.34 5.28
CA ALA A 48 -8.95 24.83 5.63
C ALA A 48 -7.94 25.92 6.01
N ASP A 49 -8.20 27.17 5.62
CA ASP A 49 -7.30 28.32 5.83
C ASP A 49 -7.45 28.91 7.24
N MET A 50 -8.50 28.53 7.97
CA MET A 50 -8.66 28.85 9.38
C MET A 50 -7.73 28.06 10.31
N TYR A 51 -7.00 27.09 9.78
CA TYR A 51 -6.15 26.19 10.56
C TYR A 51 -4.69 26.31 10.15
N GLU A 52 -3.81 26.30 11.16
CA GLU A 52 -2.36 26.30 10.95
C GLU A 52 -1.92 25.10 10.12
N LYS A 53 -1.12 25.36 9.08
CA LYS A 53 -0.52 24.33 8.22
C LYS A 53 0.77 23.80 8.83
N CYS A 54 1.11 22.55 8.54
CA CYS A 54 2.39 21.99 8.96
C CYS A 54 3.53 22.64 8.17
N THR A 55 4.51 23.21 8.87
CA THR A 55 5.68 23.90 8.27
C THR A 55 6.99 23.11 8.42
N SER A 56 7.10 22.33 9.50
CA SER A 56 8.28 21.53 9.84
C SER A 56 8.14 20.08 9.36
N LEU A 57 8.96 19.70 8.38
CA LEU A 57 9.02 18.31 7.91
C LEU A 57 9.59 17.37 8.98
N VAL A 58 10.48 17.87 9.84
CA VAL A 58 11.10 17.07 10.91
C VAL A 58 10.05 16.63 11.92
N ASP A 59 9.17 17.55 12.34
CA ASP A 59 8.13 17.25 13.32
C ASP A 59 7.09 16.28 12.76
N VAL A 60 6.69 16.49 11.50
CA VAL A 60 5.81 15.56 10.78
C VAL A 60 6.43 14.16 10.71
N ARG A 61 7.72 14.05 10.39
CA ARG A 61 8.42 12.75 10.35
C ARG A 61 8.52 12.10 11.73
N ASN A 62 8.72 12.87 12.78
CA ASN A 62 8.75 12.36 14.15
C ASN A 62 7.37 11.82 14.55
N LYS A 63 6.29 12.55 14.25
CA LYS A 63 4.92 12.09 14.49
C LYS A 63 4.57 10.84 13.68
N VAL A 64 5.01 10.76 12.42
CA VAL A 64 4.88 9.54 11.61
C VAL A 64 5.57 8.35 12.26
N LYS A 65 6.80 8.52 12.77
CA LYS A 65 7.52 7.43 13.47
C LYS A 65 6.81 6.97 14.74
N GLU A 66 6.29 7.91 15.52
CA GLU A 66 5.49 7.63 16.72
C GLU A 66 4.25 6.79 16.36
N LEU A 67 3.46 7.24 15.38
CA LEU A 67 2.22 6.56 14.97
C LEU A 67 2.48 5.20 14.30
N LEU A 68 3.56 5.06 13.53
CA LEU A 68 3.97 3.76 12.98
C LEU A 68 4.35 2.76 14.08
N LYS A 69 5.00 3.23 15.16
CA LYS A 69 5.30 2.40 16.35
C LYS A 69 4.02 2.04 17.09
N ALA A 70 3.13 3.01 17.33
CA ALA A 70 1.84 2.79 17.99
C ALA A 70 0.97 1.78 17.22
N ALA A 71 0.92 1.90 15.90
CA ALA A 71 0.22 0.97 15.01
C ALA A 71 0.94 -0.39 14.88
N ARG A 72 2.11 -0.60 15.48
CA ARG A 72 2.93 -1.83 15.42
C ARG A 72 3.28 -2.25 13.98
N VAL A 73 3.53 -1.29 13.10
CA VAL A 73 3.90 -1.56 11.71
C VAL A 73 5.31 -2.15 11.65
N LYS A 74 5.43 -3.40 11.20
CA LYS A 74 6.73 -4.09 11.04
C LYS A 74 7.37 -3.86 9.67
N SER A 75 6.57 -3.92 8.60
CA SER A 75 7.06 -3.86 7.21
C SER A 75 7.81 -2.57 6.89
N SER A 76 9.07 -2.69 6.45
CA SER A 76 9.89 -1.57 5.99
C SER A 76 9.30 -0.89 4.76
N TRP A 77 8.67 -1.66 3.87
CA TRP A 77 8.01 -1.12 2.68
C TRP A 77 6.86 -0.17 3.06
N ILE A 78 6.01 -0.58 4.01
CA ILE A 78 4.91 0.25 4.50
C ILE A 78 5.47 1.52 5.17
N LYS A 79 6.47 1.38 6.05
CA LYS A 79 7.11 2.53 6.72
C LYS A 79 7.65 3.55 5.72
N ASN A 80 8.39 3.08 4.71
CA ASN A 80 8.98 3.95 3.70
C ASN A 80 7.88 4.65 2.87
N LYS A 81 6.87 3.90 2.41
CA LYS A 81 5.78 4.45 1.59
C LYS A 81 4.99 5.54 2.34
N VAL A 82 4.71 5.35 3.62
CA VAL A 82 4.05 6.35 4.48
C VAL A 82 4.94 7.59 4.63
N LEU A 83 6.23 7.43 4.94
CA LEU A 83 7.17 8.54 5.10
C LEU A 83 7.32 9.36 3.82
N THR A 84 7.43 8.71 2.65
CA THR A 84 7.51 9.39 1.35
C THR A 84 6.25 10.21 1.08
N LYS A 85 5.07 9.60 1.20
CA LYS A 85 3.79 10.27 0.92
C LYS A 85 3.56 11.49 1.81
N LEU A 86 3.94 11.39 3.09
CA LEU A 86 3.87 12.52 4.02
C LEU A 86 4.91 13.58 3.69
N SER A 87 6.14 13.20 3.34
CA SER A 87 7.19 14.17 3.00
C SER A 87 6.85 15.02 1.78
N GLU A 88 6.09 14.48 0.82
CA GLU A 88 5.66 15.19 -0.39
C GLU A 88 4.49 16.15 -0.13
N ASN A 89 3.59 15.83 0.81
CA ASN A 89 2.31 16.53 0.95
C ASN A 89 2.17 17.34 2.25
N TYR A 90 3.16 17.32 3.15
CA TYR A 90 2.98 17.82 4.52
C TYR A 90 2.53 19.29 4.60
N ARG A 91 2.97 20.15 3.67
CA ARG A 91 2.59 21.57 3.66
C ARG A 91 1.10 21.83 3.45
N ASN A 92 0.38 20.86 2.87
CA ASN A 92 -1.06 20.97 2.61
C ASN A 92 -1.91 20.46 3.79
N ILE A 93 -1.27 19.86 4.80
CA ILE A 93 -1.92 19.27 5.96
C ILE A 93 -1.97 20.30 7.08
N THR A 94 -3.11 20.45 7.73
CA THR A 94 -3.21 21.30 8.92
C THR A 94 -2.73 20.52 10.15
N VAL A 95 -2.12 21.21 11.10
CA VAL A 95 -1.59 20.61 12.34
C VAL A 95 -2.69 19.84 13.07
N LYS A 96 -3.90 20.43 13.14
CA LYS A 96 -5.09 19.82 13.78
C LYS A 96 -5.47 18.45 13.21
N PHE A 97 -5.28 18.22 11.92
CA PHE A 97 -5.70 16.97 11.24
C PHE A 97 -4.52 16.03 10.92
N LEU A 98 -3.30 16.38 11.33
CA LEU A 98 -2.09 15.64 11.00
C LEU A 98 -2.17 14.16 11.42
N GLU A 99 -2.57 13.90 12.66
CA GLU A 99 -2.61 12.54 13.20
C GLU A 99 -3.64 11.66 12.47
N SER A 100 -4.86 12.17 12.27
CA SER A 100 -5.91 11.48 11.51
C SER A 100 -5.48 11.19 10.07
N TYR A 101 -4.81 12.15 9.44
CA TYR A 101 -4.26 11.97 8.10
C TYR A 101 -3.20 10.87 8.06
N ILE A 102 -2.23 10.87 9.00
CA ILE A 102 -1.19 9.84 9.07
C ILE A 102 -1.82 8.46 9.27
N ASN A 103 -2.75 8.32 10.21
CA ASN A 103 -3.45 7.04 10.46
C ASN A 103 -4.17 6.54 9.21
N THR A 104 -4.86 7.42 8.49
CA THR A 104 -5.51 7.10 7.21
C THR A 104 -4.50 6.62 6.16
N VAL A 105 -3.35 7.28 6.06
CA VAL A 105 -2.29 6.89 5.12
C VAL A 105 -1.69 5.53 5.48
N ILE A 106 -1.47 5.25 6.77
CA ILE A 106 -0.99 3.94 7.24
C ILE A 106 -1.97 2.84 6.82
N GLU A 107 -3.26 3.03 7.07
CA GLU A 107 -4.29 2.03 6.78
C GLU A 107 -4.43 1.76 5.27
N ASN A 108 -4.48 2.82 4.47
CA ASN A 108 -4.52 2.69 3.01
C ASN A 108 -3.27 1.97 2.46
N THR A 109 -2.10 2.23 3.04
CA THR A 109 -0.85 1.57 2.63
C THR A 109 -0.86 0.09 3.00
N ARG A 110 -1.40 -0.28 4.17
CA ARG A 110 -1.61 -1.69 4.57
C ARG A 110 -2.55 -2.40 3.61
N ASN A 111 -3.70 -1.80 3.32
CA ASN A 111 -4.69 -2.38 2.41
C ASN A 111 -4.09 -2.63 1.02
N THR A 112 -3.29 -1.68 0.53
CA THR A 112 -2.56 -1.85 -0.73
C THR A 112 -1.56 -3.00 -0.67
N TYR A 113 -0.75 -3.08 0.39
CA TYR A 113 0.24 -4.13 0.60
C TYR A 113 -0.41 -5.52 0.61
N TYR A 114 -1.45 -5.71 1.42
CA TYR A 114 -2.13 -7.01 1.53
C TYR A 114 -2.93 -7.36 0.28
N SER A 115 -3.55 -6.38 -0.39
CA SER A 115 -4.24 -6.61 -1.66
C SER A 115 -3.28 -7.12 -2.74
N ASN A 116 -2.10 -6.51 -2.87
CA ASN A 116 -1.08 -6.95 -3.80
C ASN A 116 -0.54 -8.34 -3.47
N TYR A 117 -0.32 -8.64 -2.19
CA TYR A 117 0.07 -9.98 -1.76
C TYR A 117 -0.99 -11.03 -2.12
N ARG A 118 -2.27 -10.77 -1.86
CA ARG A 118 -3.37 -11.67 -2.24
C ARG A 118 -3.44 -11.88 -3.75
N LYS A 119 -3.27 -10.83 -4.56
CA LYS A 119 -3.20 -10.93 -6.03
C LYS A 119 -2.03 -11.81 -6.47
N TYR A 120 -0.84 -11.60 -5.90
CA TYR A 120 0.33 -12.42 -6.18
C TYR A 120 0.09 -13.90 -5.85
N ILE A 121 -0.45 -14.19 -4.67
CA ILE A 121 -0.76 -15.57 -4.26
C ILE A 121 -1.81 -16.20 -5.18
N LYS A 122 -2.87 -15.47 -5.54
CA LYS A 122 -3.91 -15.96 -6.46
C LYS A 122 -3.34 -16.25 -7.85
N ASN A 123 -2.50 -15.36 -8.38
CA ASN A 123 -1.90 -15.53 -9.70
C ASN A 123 -0.87 -16.67 -9.73
N ASN A 124 -0.18 -16.92 -8.62
CA ASN A 124 0.80 -18.02 -8.50
C ASN A 124 0.21 -19.32 -7.92
N ALA A 125 -1.07 -19.36 -7.54
CA ALA A 125 -1.72 -20.56 -7.06
C ALA A 125 -1.73 -21.67 -8.13
N ASN A 126 -1.79 -21.29 -9.41
CA ASN A 126 -1.74 -22.21 -10.55
C ASN A 126 -0.31 -22.62 -10.94
N ASN A 127 0.72 -21.94 -10.41
CA ASN A 127 2.14 -22.22 -10.66
C ASN A 127 2.83 -22.87 -9.45
N ARG A 128 2.06 -23.41 -8.50
CA ARG A 128 2.61 -24.21 -7.41
C ARG A 128 3.07 -25.54 -7.97
N ALA A 129 4.30 -25.57 -8.51
CA ALA A 129 5.14 -26.72 -8.27
C ALA A 129 5.20 -26.86 -6.75
N LEU A 130 4.41 -27.81 -6.21
CA LEU A 130 4.55 -28.19 -4.82
C LEU A 130 6.04 -28.48 -4.63
N PRO A 131 6.73 -27.84 -3.67
CA PRO A 131 8.06 -28.30 -3.33
C PRO A 131 7.97 -29.80 -3.10
N ASN A 132 8.80 -30.57 -3.83
CA ASN A 132 9.01 -32.00 -3.58
C ASN A 132 9.65 -32.14 -2.19
N PHE A 133 8.89 -31.87 -1.14
CA PHE A 133 9.23 -32.37 0.17
C PHE A 133 8.96 -33.86 0.12
N THR A 134 9.98 -34.65 0.42
CA THR A 134 9.79 -36.07 0.71
C THR A 134 8.90 -36.11 1.94
N GLU A 135 7.60 -36.36 1.77
CA GLU A 135 6.72 -36.66 2.88
C GLU A 135 7.34 -37.84 3.61
N ARG A 136 7.72 -37.65 4.88
CA ARG A 136 8.20 -38.75 5.69
C ARG A 136 7.00 -39.65 5.94
N ASN A 137 6.98 -40.79 5.23
CA ASN A 137 5.87 -41.74 5.25
C ASN A 137 5.94 -42.53 6.57
N TYR A 138 5.50 -41.89 7.65
CA TYR A 138 5.47 -42.52 8.97
C TYR A 138 4.40 -43.61 9.01
N SER A 139 4.70 -44.74 9.64
CA SER A 139 3.70 -45.78 9.87
C SER A 139 2.57 -45.24 10.75
N LYS A 140 1.38 -45.85 10.64
CA LYS A 140 0.21 -45.51 11.45
C LYS A 140 0.52 -45.50 12.96
N ASP A 141 1.38 -46.42 13.41
CA ASP A 141 1.78 -46.53 14.81
C ASP A 141 2.67 -45.37 15.25
N TYR A 142 3.55 -44.87 14.37
CA TYR A 142 4.38 -43.72 14.69
C TYR A 142 3.57 -42.43 14.76
N TRP A 143 2.54 -42.28 13.92
CA TRP A 143 1.60 -41.17 14.04
C TRP A 143 0.90 -41.13 15.39
N LYS A 144 0.40 -42.29 15.85
CA LYS A 144 -0.22 -42.43 17.17
C LYS A 144 0.74 -42.06 18.30
N TYR A 145 1.99 -42.52 18.21
CA TYR A 145 3.04 -42.13 19.17
C TYR A 145 3.25 -40.61 19.22
N LEU A 146 3.34 -39.93 18.07
CA LEU A 146 3.54 -38.48 18.03
C LEU A 146 2.34 -37.74 18.65
N GLU A 147 1.11 -38.16 18.37
CA GLU A 147 -0.09 -37.55 18.95
C GLU A 147 -0.13 -37.69 20.47
N GLU A 148 0.25 -38.85 21.00
CA GLU A 148 0.24 -39.12 22.44
C GLU A 148 1.38 -38.40 23.19
N ASN A 149 2.51 -38.14 22.53
CA ASN A 149 3.73 -37.64 23.20
C ASN A 149 4.11 -36.18 22.86
N LEU A 150 3.57 -35.60 21.79
CA LEU A 150 3.88 -34.22 21.37
C LEU A 150 2.70 -33.25 21.51
N CYS A 151 1.49 -33.74 21.76
CA CYS A 151 0.40 -32.87 22.18
C CYS A 151 0.66 -32.42 23.62
N PHE A 152 1.14 -31.18 23.78
CA PHE A 152 1.27 -30.49 25.06
C PHE A 152 -0.09 -30.42 25.75
N ASN A 153 -0.28 -31.16 26.84
CA ASN A 153 -1.22 -30.81 27.91
C ASN A 153 -0.58 -29.77 28.82
#